data_AF-A0A423TZ54-F1
#
_entry.id   AF-A0A423TZ54-F1
#
_cell.length_a   1.000
_cell.length_b   1.000
_cell.length_c   1.000
_cell.angle_alpha   90.00
_cell.angle_beta   90.00
_cell.angle_gamma   90.00
#
_symmetry.space_group_name_H-M   'P 1'
#
loop_
_entity.id
_entity.type
_entity.pdbx_description
1 polymer ?
#
loop_
_entity_poly.entity_id
_entity_poly.type
_entity_poly.pdbx_seq_one_letter_code
_entity_poly.pdbx_strand_id
1 'polypeptide(L)'
;MTDAFLGCEVSVEVGGGLGFYQGRVVSVNSQKQTLTITRVIHNGRPDALNEVTISACDIKDLKIIARPSETMMQVSNAEGKSSMRYSAQRQAQQSFQKVHDGQEQIIPKPQQQQTTGNGLNLGGGETPQQAKRKPRTSVGETLAHGTHSSTSRDQGNDWQRPYQPSYMSHEYSSPRRNDKYGNDSSRTPGKRERRRNRDETTFGTPIDDDMLSTEFDFEKNLALFDKQAVIEEIQSLKPDVVRQADRYTEKKYRCDENVLPSKAPAKKQITVPTSGAAEVIYANDCGLLVPSVSSELRAELLSTANQHGLTHSRQLEIIGRAATEVILSLSGGNHRLGPGNSHQPPVVVLLCGCHVQGAAGVNAARQLESHGVRTVVVTPQLPTSPPPSLLLTHELQLYALTSGRTASDPGGIPATVDLIVDARLDHSGRAGEGGSGHTWLTSTTRWASNSRAPILALDPPSDLAAIPSTQPPLLARVLLCPSLPLAYNPARGKVYLINVPIPQQTFNAVGIKYVSPFGAKLVIPLHPYE
;
A
#
# COMPACT_ATOMS: atom_id res chain seq x y z
N MET A 1 -10.65 43.30 14.85
CA MET A 1 -9.32 43.05 15.46
C MET A 1 -8.34 42.41 14.47
N THR A 2 -8.80 41.89 13.33
CA THR A 2 -7.99 41.31 12.24
C THR A 2 -7.15 42.33 11.45
N ASP A 3 -7.68 43.54 11.26
CA ASP A 3 -7.04 44.56 10.42
C ASP A 3 -5.71 45.08 10.99
N ALA A 4 -5.48 44.90 12.29
CA ALA A 4 -4.25 45.32 12.97
C ALA A 4 -3.00 44.54 12.52
N PHE A 5 -3.18 43.37 11.88
CA PHE A 5 -2.09 42.49 11.47
C PHE A 5 -1.81 42.54 9.97
N LEU A 6 -2.65 43.23 9.18
CA LEU A 6 -2.45 43.39 7.75
C LEU A 6 -1.16 44.19 7.48
N GLY A 7 -0.36 43.70 6.54
CA GLY A 7 0.92 44.30 6.16
C GLY A 7 2.09 44.02 7.11
N CYS A 8 1.89 43.34 8.23
CA CYS A 8 2.99 42.89 9.10
C CYS A 8 3.85 41.86 8.38
N GLU A 9 5.16 41.90 8.61
CA GLU A 9 6.04 40.78 8.27
C GLU A 9 6.01 39.78 9.42
N VAL A 10 5.75 38.53 9.09
CA VAL A 10 5.58 37.45 10.07
C VAL A 10 6.48 36.27 9.72
N SER A 11 6.96 35.58 10.75
CA SER A 11 7.55 34.26 10.69
C SER A 11 6.55 33.28 11.29
N VAL A 12 6.04 32.37 10.46
CA VAL A 12 5.06 31.37 10.84
C VAL A 12 5.75 30.01 10.83
N GLU A 13 5.85 29.37 11.99
CA GLU A 13 6.22 27.96 12.06
C GLU A 13 4.98 27.13 11.76
N VAL A 14 5.03 26.40 10.65
CA VAL A 14 3.95 25.52 10.25
C VAL A 14 4.25 24.11 10.77
N GLY A 15 3.27 23.56 11.46
CA GLY A 15 3.24 22.19 11.91
C GLY A 15 3.33 21.19 10.77
N GLY A 16 3.34 19.91 11.12
CA GLY A 16 3.42 18.86 10.11
C GLY A 16 4.82 18.60 9.53
N GLY A 17 5.86 19.31 9.98
CA GLY A 17 7.22 19.21 9.41
C GLY A 17 7.43 20.07 8.17
N LEU A 18 6.51 21.02 7.93
CA LEU A 18 6.53 21.93 6.79
C LEU A 18 7.50 23.09 6.99
N GLY A 19 7.98 23.35 8.21
CA GLY A 19 9.05 24.29 8.50
C GLY A 19 8.56 25.73 8.67
N PHE A 20 9.44 26.69 8.40
CA PHE A 20 9.16 28.12 8.62
C PHE A 20 8.80 28.82 7.32
N TYR A 21 7.69 29.55 7.36
CA TYR A 21 7.24 30.43 6.30
C TYR A 21 7.30 31.87 6.78
N GLN A 22 8.05 32.70 6.07
CA GLN A 22 8.15 34.13 6.36
C GLN A 22 7.56 34.92 5.20
N GLY A 23 6.91 36.03 5.50
CA GLY A 23 6.32 36.87 4.47
C GLY A 23 5.47 37.99 5.04
N ARG A 24 4.87 38.77 4.15
CA ARG A 24 3.98 39.87 4.50
C ARG A 24 2.54 39.40 4.55
N VAL A 25 1.85 39.64 5.66
CA VAL A 25 0.43 39.30 5.83
C VAL A 25 -0.43 40.13 4.88
N VAL A 26 -1.21 39.46 4.04
CA VAL A 26 -2.14 40.08 3.07
C VAL A 26 -3.60 39.85 3.44
N SER A 27 -3.91 38.73 4.10
CA SER A 27 -5.26 38.44 4.55
C SER A 27 -5.26 37.62 5.84
N VAL A 28 -6.21 37.94 6.72
CA VAL A 28 -6.50 37.17 7.94
C VAL A 28 -8.00 36.90 7.96
N ASN A 29 -8.40 35.63 7.84
CA ASN A 29 -9.80 35.23 7.84
C ASN A 29 -10.17 34.55 9.17
N SER A 30 -10.89 35.26 10.04
CA SER A 30 -11.32 34.72 11.34
C SER A 30 -12.40 33.65 11.24
N GLN A 31 -13.25 33.66 10.21
CA GLN A 31 -14.30 32.65 10.05
C GLN A 31 -13.71 31.32 9.57
N LYS A 32 -12.79 31.39 8.59
CA LYS A 32 -12.12 30.21 8.02
C LYS A 32 -10.89 29.77 8.82
N GLN A 33 -10.47 30.57 9.81
CA GLN A 33 -9.25 30.33 10.59
C GLN A 33 -8.03 30.17 9.67
N THR A 34 -7.80 31.12 8.76
CA THR A 34 -6.67 31.07 7.82
C THR A 34 -5.88 32.38 7.78
N LEU A 35 -4.56 32.26 7.55
CA LEU A 35 -3.61 33.36 7.41
C LEU A 35 -2.95 33.30 6.02
N THR A 36 -2.98 34.39 5.27
CA THR A 36 -2.37 34.47 3.95
C THR A 36 -1.19 35.43 3.95
N ILE A 37 -0.03 34.96 3.49
CA ILE A 37 1.21 35.73 3.39
C ILE A 37 1.71 35.79 1.94
N THR A 38 2.39 36.89 1.59
CA THR A 38 3.04 37.11 0.29
C THR A 38 4.54 37.34 0.45
N ARG A 39 5.29 37.31 -0.66
CA ARG A 39 6.77 37.36 -0.68
C ARG A 39 7.35 36.24 0.18
N VAL A 40 6.89 35.03 -0.09
CA VAL A 40 7.10 33.88 0.79
C VAL A 40 8.56 33.47 0.77
N ILE A 41 9.14 33.36 1.96
CA ILE A 41 10.45 32.78 2.21
C ILE A 41 10.21 31.50 3.00
N HIS A 42 10.58 30.37 2.41
CA HIS A 42 10.44 29.05 3.02
C HIS A 42 11.80 28.55 3.51
N ASN A 43 11.93 28.27 4.80
CA ASN A 43 13.16 27.78 5.43
C ASN A 43 14.41 28.61 5.06
N GLY A 44 14.26 29.93 5.03
CA GLY A 44 15.35 30.87 4.72
C GLY A 44 15.70 31.02 3.24
N ARG A 45 14.91 30.44 2.32
CA ARG A 45 15.06 30.62 0.87
C ARG A 45 13.80 31.24 0.28
N PRO A 46 13.91 32.16 -0.70
CA PRO A 46 12.76 32.64 -1.45
C PRO A 46 12.02 31.45 -2.06
N ASP A 47 10.71 31.37 -1.82
CA ASP A 47 9.84 30.36 -2.38
C ASP A 47 9.38 30.81 -3.79
N ALA A 48 9.08 29.86 -4.66
CA ALA A 48 8.48 30.15 -5.96
C ALA A 48 7.01 30.62 -5.83
N LEU A 49 6.40 30.38 -4.66
CA LEU A 49 5.05 30.81 -4.35
C LEU A 49 5.01 32.31 -4.01
N ASN A 50 4.31 33.09 -4.84
CA ASN A 50 4.08 34.51 -4.57
C ASN A 50 3.22 34.74 -3.32
N GLU A 51 2.33 33.80 -3.02
CA GLU A 51 1.34 33.84 -1.95
C GLU A 51 1.08 32.43 -1.40
N VAL A 52 0.96 32.31 -0.08
CA VAL A 52 0.64 31.06 0.63
C VAL A 52 -0.43 31.34 1.67
N THR A 53 -1.48 30.51 1.72
CA THR A 53 -2.42 30.50 2.86
C THR A 53 -2.18 29.30 3.74
N ILE A 54 -2.10 29.58 5.03
CA ILE A 54 -1.80 28.64 6.10
C ILE A 54 -3.05 28.56 6.97
N SER A 55 -3.53 27.35 7.23
CA SER A 55 -4.63 27.15 8.17
C SER A 55 -4.12 27.39 9.60
N ALA A 56 -4.91 28.04 10.45
CA ALA A 56 -4.55 28.31 11.83
C ALA A 56 -4.33 27.02 12.63
N CYS A 57 -5.00 25.92 12.27
CA CYS A 57 -4.76 24.61 12.90
C CYS A 57 -3.36 24.05 12.58
N ASP A 58 -2.73 24.52 11.51
CA ASP A 58 -1.38 24.11 11.12
C ASP A 58 -0.32 25.08 11.68
N ILE A 59 -0.68 26.20 12.30
CA ILE A 59 0.29 27.16 12.86
C ILE A 59 0.73 26.69 14.25
N LYS A 60 2.03 26.40 14.41
CA LYS A 60 2.64 26.07 15.70
C LYS A 60 3.10 27.30 16.48
N ASP A 61 3.74 28.22 15.78
CA ASP A 61 4.26 29.46 16.34
C ASP A 61 4.11 30.58 15.30
N LEU A 62 3.85 31.79 15.77
CA LEU A 62 3.74 32.97 14.91
C LEU A 62 4.44 34.13 15.59
N LYS A 63 5.47 34.65 14.92
CA LYS A 63 6.24 35.81 15.36
C LYS A 63 6.07 36.95 14.37
N ILE A 64 5.72 38.13 14.86
CA ILE A 64 5.73 39.36 14.05
C ILE A 64 7.18 39.86 14.00
N ILE A 65 7.75 39.88 12.80
CA ILE A 65 9.12 40.34 12.54
C ILE A 65 9.16 41.86 12.45
N ALA A 66 8.19 42.47 11.76
CA ALA A 66 8.11 43.91 11.60
C ALA A 66 6.66 44.35 11.40
N ARG A 67 6.29 45.52 11.97
CA ARG A 67 4.98 46.15 11.73
C ARG A 67 5.08 47.22 10.63
N PRO A 68 3.99 47.50 9.90
CA PRO A 68 3.98 48.51 8.83
C PRO A 68 4.50 49.89 9.24
N SER A 69 4.35 50.26 10.52
CA SER A 69 4.79 51.54 11.09
C SER A 69 6.27 51.60 11.47
N GLU A 70 6.99 50.47 11.57
CA GLU A 70 8.42 50.44 11.91
C GLU A 70 9.31 50.71 10.69
N THR A 71 8.81 50.47 9.48
CA THR A 71 9.57 50.66 8.23
C THR A 71 9.80 52.14 7.86
N MET A 72 9.08 53.08 8.49
CA MET A 72 9.24 54.53 8.22
C MET A 72 10.24 55.25 9.15
N MET A 73 10.74 54.61 10.21
CA MET A 73 11.65 55.25 11.19
C MET A 73 13.12 54.83 11.08
N GLN A 74 13.49 53.89 10.21
CA GLN A 74 14.88 53.38 10.11
C GLN A 74 15.72 53.91 8.94
N VAL A 75 15.24 54.89 8.16
CA VAL A 75 16.03 55.49 7.05
C VAL A 75 16.80 56.75 7.48
N SER A 76 16.63 57.23 8.71
CA SER A 76 17.32 58.42 9.21
C SER A 76 17.84 58.20 10.64
N ASN A 77 18.94 57.45 10.78
CA ASN A 77 19.97 57.59 11.81
C ASN A 77 20.73 56.26 11.99
N ALA A 78 21.98 56.22 11.51
CA ALA A 78 23.15 55.67 12.22
C ALA A 78 24.29 55.38 11.25
N GLU A 79 25.01 56.44 10.85
CA GLU A 79 26.47 56.33 10.78
C GLU A 79 26.99 56.21 12.22
N GLY A 80 27.82 55.20 12.50
CA GLY A 80 28.66 55.16 13.71
C GLY A 80 28.45 53.98 14.67
N LYS A 81 29.39 53.02 14.60
CA LYS A 81 29.96 52.15 15.67
C LYS A 81 28.96 51.46 16.63
N SER A 82 28.92 50.14 16.74
CA SER A 82 29.94 49.34 17.46
C SER A 82 29.72 47.84 17.24
N SER A 83 30.83 47.13 17.05
CA SER A 83 30.91 45.67 16.92
C SER A 83 30.86 45.00 18.31
N MET A 84 30.03 43.96 18.47
CA MET A 84 30.29 42.89 19.44
C MET A 84 30.08 41.53 18.77
N ARG A 85 31.15 40.74 18.82
CA ARG A 85 31.38 39.48 18.11
C ARG A 85 30.62 38.33 18.77
N TYR A 86 30.05 37.45 17.95
CA TYR A 86 30.06 36.01 18.22
C TYR A 86 30.82 35.31 17.09
N SER A 87 31.82 34.55 17.48
CA SER A 87 32.76 33.80 16.66
C SER A 87 32.12 32.53 16.10
N ALA A 88 32.22 32.34 14.78
CA ALA A 88 32.08 31.03 14.13
C ALA A 88 33.38 30.72 13.39
N GLN A 89 34.01 29.60 13.78
CA GLN A 89 35.18 29.03 13.14
C GLN A 89 34.90 28.71 11.67
N ARG A 90 35.69 29.31 10.77
CA ARG A 90 35.81 28.90 9.37
C ARG A 90 36.85 27.79 9.27
N GLN A 91 36.48 26.66 8.67
CA GLN A 91 37.43 25.81 7.94
C GLN A 91 37.34 26.11 6.44
N ALA A 92 38.50 26.04 5.81
CA ALA A 92 38.88 26.75 4.60
C ALA A 92 38.35 26.14 3.30
N GLN A 93 37.97 27.01 2.36
CA GLN A 93 37.98 26.73 0.93
C GLN A 93 39.35 27.11 0.38
N GLN A 94 40.04 26.17 -0.26
CA GLN A 94 41.18 26.45 -1.11
C GLN A 94 40.70 26.78 -2.54
N SER A 95 41.24 27.90 -3.01
CA SER A 95 41.18 28.49 -4.32
C SER A 95 41.89 27.67 -5.41
N PHE A 96 41.37 27.68 -6.63
CA PHE A 96 42.18 27.60 -7.85
C PHE A 96 41.71 28.65 -8.87
N GLN A 97 42.71 29.30 -9.47
CA GLN A 97 42.63 30.49 -10.31
C GLN A 97 42.11 30.21 -11.73
N LYS A 98 41.45 31.24 -12.30
CA LYS A 98 41.17 31.38 -13.74
C LYS A 98 42.41 31.92 -14.47
N VAL A 99 42.64 31.42 -15.68
CA VAL A 99 43.47 32.07 -16.72
C VAL A 99 42.66 32.08 -18.03
N HIS A 100 42.62 33.23 -18.69
CA HIS A 100 42.08 33.46 -20.04
C HIS A 100 43.17 33.19 -21.09
N ASP A 101 42.83 32.58 -22.23
CA ASP A 101 42.64 33.25 -23.53
C ASP A 101 42.53 32.25 -24.70
N GLY A 102 41.70 32.60 -25.70
CA GLY A 102 42.07 32.40 -27.12
C GLY A 102 41.37 31.32 -27.98
N GLN A 103 40.43 31.80 -28.79
CA GLN A 103 40.17 31.47 -30.22
C GLN A 103 39.15 30.37 -30.63
N GLU A 104 38.14 30.87 -31.34
CA GLU A 104 37.14 30.19 -32.18
C GLU A 104 37.78 29.48 -33.38
N GLN A 105 37.29 28.27 -33.72
CA GLN A 105 37.10 27.85 -35.12
C GLN A 105 35.89 26.90 -35.25
N ILE A 106 35.06 27.24 -36.24
CA ILE A 106 33.91 26.53 -36.81
C ILE A 106 34.41 25.46 -37.80
N ILE A 107 33.64 24.38 -38.08
CA ILE A 107 33.57 23.49 -39.31
C ILE A 107 33.24 22.01 -38.93
N PRO A 108 32.52 21.16 -39.73
CA PRO A 108 31.11 20.82 -39.50
C PRO A 108 30.83 19.28 -39.48
N LYS A 109 29.55 18.91 -39.42
CA LYS A 109 29.03 17.53 -39.57
C LYS A 109 29.36 16.91 -40.95
N PRO A 110 29.61 15.59 -41.03
CA PRO A 110 29.47 14.84 -42.27
C PRO A 110 28.09 14.16 -42.36
N GLN A 111 27.52 14.21 -43.55
CA GLN A 111 26.32 13.50 -43.98
C GLN A 111 26.68 12.71 -45.26
N GLN A 112 25.93 11.63 -45.51
CA GLN A 112 25.82 10.79 -46.72
C GLN A 112 26.69 9.52 -46.77
N GLN A 113 26.05 8.35 -46.95
CA GLN A 113 25.77 7.83 -48.29
C GLN A 113 24.79 6.64 -48.29
N GLN A 114 23.82 6.73 -49.20
CA GLN A 114 23.00 5.64 -49.71
C GLN A 114 23.80 4.84 -50.75
N THR A 115 23.63 3.51 -50.77
CA THR A 115 23.84 2.70 -51.97
C THR A 115 22.75 1.61 -52.08
N THR A 116 21.93 1.78 -53.11
CA THR A 116 21.38 0.81 -54.10
C THR A 116 21.17 -0.66 -53.75
N GLY A 117 19.96 -1.16 -54.06
CA GLY A 117 19.71 -2.60 -54.31
C GLY A 117 18.23 -2.91 -54.59
N ASN A 118 17.88 -3.02 -55.87
CA ASN A 118 16.56 -3.36 -56.42
C ASN A 118 16.03 -4.74 -56.00
N GLY A 119 14.70 -4.88 -55.97
CA GLY A 119 14.05 -5.96 -56.73
C GLY A 119 12.92 -6.75 -56.07
N LEU A 120 11.70 -6.50 -56.60
CA LEU A 120 10.57 -7.46 -56.78
C LEU A 120 9.78 -7.88 -55.52
N ASN A 121 8.49 -8.18 -55.53
CA ASN A 121 7.28 -7.88 -56.33
C ASN A 121 6.14 -8.62 -55.59
N LEU A 122 4.87 -8.24 -55.85
CA LEU A 122 3.62 -8.97 -55.53
C LEU A 122 3.19 -8.94 -54.05
N GLY A 123 1.95 -8.61 -53.64
CA GLY A 123 0.67 -8.56 -54.35
C GLY A 123 -0.35 -9.44 -53.60
N GLY A 124 -1.48 -8.84 -53.17
CA GLY A 124 -2.66 -9.54 -52.62
C GLY A 124 -2.50 -10.02 -51.16
N GLY A 125 -3.35 -9.72 -50.19
CA GLY A 125 -4.80 -9.53 -50.26
C GLY A 125 -5.49 -10.87 -50.09
N GLU A 126 -5.67 -11.32 -48.85
CA GLU A 126 -6.75 -12.26 -48.47
C GLU A 126 -6.91 -12.36 -46.94
N THR A 127 -8.16 -12.20 -46.51
CA THR A 127 -8.70 -12.44 -45.16
C THR A 127 -8.51 -13.86 -44.67
N PRO A 128 -8.60 -14.09 -43.34
CA PRO A 128 -9.39 -15.23 -42.89
C PRO A 128 -10.38 -14.91 -41.77
N GLN A 129 -11.64 -15.21 -42.07
CA GLN A 129 -12.55 -16.07 -41.32
C GLN A 129 -12.79 -15.83 -39.82
N GLN A 130 -14.07 -15.56 -39.55
CA GLN A 130 -14.76 -15.77 -38.28
C GLN A 130 -14.48 -17.16 -37.69
N ALA A 131 -13.97 -17.19 -36.47
CA ALA A 131 -14.07 -18.35 -35.58
C ALA A 131 -14.98 -18.00 -34.39
N LYS A 132 -16.21 -18.51 -34.42
CA LYS A 132 -17.10 -18.59 -33.26
C LYS A 132 -16.47 -19.53 -32.21
N ARG A 133 -16.14 -19.00 -31.03
CA ARG A 133 -15.96 -19.81 -29.81
C ARG A 133 -16.59 -19.09 -28.61
N LYS A 134 -17.67 -19.68 -28.07
CA LYS A 134 -18.03 -19.63 -26.64
C LYS A 134 -17.60 -20.99 -26.04
N PRO A 135 -17.58 -21.20 -24.70
CA PRO A 135 -17.45 -20.29 -23.54
C PRO A 135 -16.34 -20.77 -22.54
N ARG A 136 -16.00 -19.99 -21.51
CA ARG A 136 -15.78 -20.56 -20.16
C ARG A 136 -15.85 -19.52 -19.04
N THR A 137 -16.63 -19.87 -18.04
CA THR A 137 -16.83 -19.25 -16.74
C THR A 137 -15.67 -19.50 -15.76
N SER A 138 -15.54 -18.58 -14.80
CA SER A 138 -14.90 -18.67 -13.47
C SER A 138 -13.43 -19.10 -13.39
N VAL A 139 -12.56 -18.17 -12.96
CA VAL A 139 -11.49 -18.46 -11.99
C VAL A 139 -11.35 -17.24 -11.08
N GLY A 140 -11.53 -17.46 -9.77
CA GLY A 140 -11.16 -16.51 -8.73
C GLY A 140 -9.66 -16.61 -8.48
N GLU A 141 -9.01 -15.47 -8.28
CA GLU A 141 -7.63 -15.42 -7.81
C GLU A 141 -7.54 -14.52 -6.59
N THR A 142 -7.22 -15.17 -5.49
CA THR A 142 -6.71 -14.62 -4.24
C THR A 142 -5.35 -13.98 -4.49
N LEU A 143 -5.16 -12.76 -4.02
CA LEU A 143 -3.87 -12.07 -4.08
C LEU A 143 -2.88 -12.75 -3.11
N ALA A 144 -1.92 -13.45 -3.69
CA ALA A 144 -0.58 -13.81 -3.22
C ALA A 144 -0.38 -14.10 -1.71
N HIS A 145 -0.32 -15.39 -1.40
CA HIS A 145 0.45 -15.93 -0.27
C HIS A 145 1.95 -15.96 -0.65
N GLY A 146 2.80 -15.26 0.11
CA GLY A 146 4.23 -15.50 0.10
C GLY A 146 4.54 -16.77 0.87
N THR A 147 5.01 -17.82 0.17
CA THR A 147 5.50 -19.05 0.79
C THR A 147 6.99 -18.94 1.07
N HIS A 148 7.36 -19.24 2.31
CA HIS A 148 8.72 -19.44 2.76
C HIS A 148 9.35 -20.63 2.02
N SER A 149 10.44 -20.43 1.28
CA SER A 149 11.27 -21.55 0.84
C SER A 149 12.26 -21.92 1.96
N SER A 150 12.12 -23.14 2.45
CA SER A 150 13.09 -23.80 3.30
C SER A 150 13.93 -24.73 2.42
N THR A 151 15.25 -24.62 2.57
CA THR A 151 16.28 -25.65 2.39
C THR A 151 15.88 -26.90 1.58
N SER A 152 16.28 -26.94 0.31
CA SER A 152 16.38 -28.19 -0.46
C SER A 152 17.76 -28.81 -0.21
N ARG A 153 17.74 -30.02 0.37
CA ARG A 153 18.81 -31.01 0.32
C ARG A 153 18.49 -31.98 -0.81
N ASP A 154 19.41 -32.04 -1.76
CA ASP A 154 20.05 -33.23 -2.33
C ASP A 154 19.21 -34.27 -3.10
N GLN A 155 19.54 -34.44 -4.39
CA GLN A 155 19.87 -35.75 -4.98
C GLN A 155 20.46 -35.58 -6.39
N GLY A 156 21.68 -36.10 -6.56
CA GLY A 156 22.33 -36.28 -7.85
C GLY A 156 23.70 -36.95 -7.68
N ASN A 157 23.70 -38.29 -7.65
CA ASN A 157 24.90 -39.13 -7.76
C ASN A 157 25.61 -38.88 -9.09
N ASP A 158 26.93 -38.69 -9.07
CA ASP A 158 27.79 -39.31 -10.08
C ASP A 158 29.22 -39.54 -9.57
N TRP A 159 29.71 -40.75 -9.83
CA TRP A 159 31.02 -41.25 -9.46
C TRP A 159 32.05 -40.87 -10.52
N GLN A 160 33.17 -40.23 -10.13
CA GLN A 160 34.52 -40.55 -10.61
C GLN A 160 35.59 -39.67 -9.91
N ARG A 161 36.53 -40.33 -9.22
CA ARG A 161 37.88 -39.85 -8.84
C ARG A 161 38.89 -40.54 -9.80
N PRO A 162 40.20 -40.21 -9.86
CA PRO A 162 41.01 -39.33 -8.98
C PRO A 162 42.01 -38.40 -9.72
N TYR A 163 42.55 -37.38 -9.03
CA TYR A 163 44.00 -37.09 -9.03
C TYR A 163 44.33 -36.19 -7.81
N GLN A 164 45.32 -36.61 -7.03
CA GLN A 164 45.96 -35.95 -5.87
C GLN A 164 47.28 -35.29 -6.34
N PRO A 165 48.14 -34.66 -5.50
CA PRO A 165 48.00 -34.10 -4.14
C PRO A 165 48.71 -32.72 -3.96
N SER A 166 48.51 -32.04 -2.81
CA SER A 166 49.63 -31.57 -1.95
C SER A 166 49.17 -30.86 -0.66
N TYR A 167 49.48 -31.49 0.48
CA TYR A 167 49.97 -30.96 1.76
C TYR A 167 49.36 -29.70 2.41
N MET A 168 48.75 -29.86 3.59
CA MET A 168 49.39 -29.63 4.90
C MET A 168 48.41 -29.94 6.05
N SER A 169 48.94 -30.65 7.03
CA SER A 169 48.32 -31.24 8.21
C SER A 169 48.18 -30.27 9.38
N HIS A 170 47.11 -30.37 10.17
CA HIS A 170 47.21 -30.33 11.64
C HIS A 170 46.00 -31.02 12.30
N GLU A 171 46.30 -32.13 12.99
CA GLU A 171 45.46 -32.80 13.96
C GLU A 171 45.44 -32.02 15.28
N TYR A 172 44.34 -32.10 16.04
CA TYR A 172 44.40 -32.61 17.43
C TYR A 172 43.02 -33.13 17.88
N SER A 173 43.06 -34.34 18.41
CA SER A 173 41.93 -35.14 18.89
C SER A 173 41.34 -34.66 20.22
N SER A 174 40.06 -34.94 20.42
CA SER A 174 39.32 -34.79 21.69
C SER A 174 39.66 -35.91 22.69
N PRO A 175 39.71 -35.64 24.01
CA PRO A 175 39.72 -36.69 25.01
C PRO A 175 38.30 -37.04 25.48
N ARG A 176 37.99 -38.34 25.46
CA ARG A 176 36.91 -38.94 26.25
C ARG A 176 37.35 -39.00 27.73
N ARG A 177 36.45 -38.65 28.66
CA ARG A 177 36.49 -39.21 30.02
C ARG A 177 35.09 -39.57 30.50
N ASN A 178 35.00 -40.84 30.86
CA ASN A 178 34.03 -41.49 31.71
C ASN A 178 34.21 -40.95 33.15
N ASP A 179 33.13 -40.67 33.88
CA ASP A 179 33.01 -41.12 35.27
C ASP A 179 31.62 -40.87 35.86
N LYS A 180 31.22 -41.89 36.63
CA LYS A 180 30.04 -41.99 37.49
C LYS A 180 30.17 -41.01 38.67
N TYR A 181 29.06 -40.46 39.13
CA TYR A 181 28.57 -40.35 40.52
C TYR A 181 27.46 -39.29 40.55
N GLY A 182 26.31 -39.66 41.13
CA GLY A 182 25.08 -38.88 41.06
C GLY A 182 25.10 -37.62 41.92
N ASN A 183 24.38 -36.60 41.45
CA ASN A 183 23.53 -35.78 42.30
C ASN A 183 22.39 -35.19 41.45
N ASP A 184 21.17 -35.34 41.95
CA ASP A 184 19.92 -34.87 41.38
C ASP A 184 19.78 -33.35 41.60
N SER A 185 19.58 -32.59 40.53
CA SER A 185 18.79 -31.35 40.56
C SER A 185 18.34 -30.93 39.16
N SER A 186 17.04 -31.09 38.92
CA SER A 186 16.16 -30.26 38.09
C SER A 186 16.75 -29.67 36.79
N ARG A 187 16.90 -30.51 35.76
CA ARG A 187 17.05 -30.04 34.36
C ARG A 187 15.80 -30.38 33.55
N THR A 188 15.12 -29.35 33.03
CA THR A 188 13.98 -29.50 32.14
C THR A 188 14.41 -30.30 30.89
N PRO A 189 13.80 -31.45 30.58
CA PRO A 189 14.28 -32.31 29.51
C PRO A 189 14.16 -31.61 28.15
N GLY A 190 15.22 -31.71 27.36
CA GLY A 190 15.30 -31.10 26.04
C GLY A 190 14.25 -31.68 25.08
N LYS A 191 13.85 -30.91 24.07
CA LYS A 191 12.81 -31.28 23.08
C LYS A 191 13.07 -32.64 22.39
N ARG A 192 14.34 -33.06 22.30
CA ARG A 192 14.76 -34.34 21.70
C ARG A 192 14.60 -35.53 22.66
N GLU A 193 14.81 -35.31 23.95
CA GLU A 193 14.66 -36.31 25.01
C GLU A 193 13.18 -36.62 25.29
N ARG A 194 12.33 -35.57 25.29
CA ARG A 194 10.86 -35.75 25.36
C ARG A 194 10.28 -36.58 24.21
N ARG A 195 10.85 -36.45 23.00
CA ARG A 195 10.42 -37.26 21.85
C ARG A 195 10.82 -38.72 22.01
N ARG A 196 12.07 -38.97 22.43
CA ARG A 196 12.57 -40.32 22.66
C ARG A 196 11.79 -41.06 23.75
N ASN A 197 11.49 -40.39 24.86
CA ASN A 197 10.69 -40.99 25.94
C ASN A 197 9.25 -41.28 25.50
N ARG A 198 8.67 -40.45 24.62
CA ARG A 198 7.32 -40.69 24.08
C ARG A 198 7.27 -41.95 23.20
N ASP A 199 8.28 -42.12 22.35
CA ASP A 199 8.34 -43.26 21.44
C ASP A 199 8.59 -44.57 22.19
N GLU A 200 9.41 -44.55 23.26
CA GLU A 200 9.65 -45.70 24.12
C GLU A 200 8.41 -46.10 24.95
N THR A 201 7.63 -45.13 25.44
CA THR A 201 6.34 -45.43 26.13
C THR A 201 5.24 -45.96 25.21
N THR A 202 5.34 -45.73 23.89
CA THR A 202 4.30 -46.12 22.93
C THR A 202 4.63 -47.43 22.20
N PHE A 203 5.91 -47.72 21.98
CA PHE A 203 6.36 -48.88 21.19
C PHE A 203 7.38 -49.77 21.93
N GLY A 204 7.63 -49.51 23.22
CA GLY A 204 8.64 -50.23 24.01
C GLY A 204 8.12 -51.47 24.76
N THR A 205 6.89 -51.91 24.52
CA THR A 205 6.41 -53.19 25.08
C THR A 205 7.23 -54.33 24.46
N PRO A 206 7.92 -55.16 25.27
CA PRO A 206 8.63 -56.33 24.78
C PRO A 206 7.61 -57.26 24.09
N ILE A 207 7.95 -57.75 22.91
CA ILE A 207 7.14 -58.76 22.20
C ILE A 207 7.43 -60.09 22.90
N ASP A 208 6.38 -60.80 23.35
CA ASP A 208 6.51 -62.15 23.89
C ASP A 208 6.98 -63.11 22.78
N ASP A 209 8.18 -63.68 22.95
CA ASP A 209 8.81 -64.61 21.99
C ASP A 209 7.93 -65.85 21.69
N ASP A 210 7.05 -66.23 22.62
CA ASP A 210 6.10 -67.33 22.43
C ASP A 210 5.07 -67.05 21.31
N MET A 211 4.73 -65.78 21.04
CA MET A 211 3.81 -65.39 19.95
C MET A 211 4.49 -65.43 18.57
N LEU A 212 5.82 -65.34 18.52
CA LEU A 212 6.60 -65.41 17.27
C LEU A 212 6.94 -66.85 16.87
N SER A 213 6.84 -67.79 17.81
CA SER A 213 7.11 -69.23 17.58
C SER A 213 5.90 -70.02 17.10
N THR A 214 4.68 -69.49 17.27
CA THR A 214 3.49 -70.07 16.64
C THR A 214 3.42 -69.66 15.17
N GLU A 215 3.84 -70.55 14.26
CA GLU A 215 3.60 -70.34 12.83
C GLU A 215 2.11 -70.19 12.56
N PHE A 216 1.74 -69.05 11.98
CA PHE A 216 0.37 -68.73 11.60
C PHE A 216 -0.03 -69.64 10.43
N ASP A 217 -0.85 -70.65 10.72
CA ASP A 217 -1.37 -71.61 9.74
C ASP A 217 -2.45 -70.96 8.86
N PHE A 218 -2.02 -70.43 7.71
CA PHE A 218 -2.89 -69.77 6.73
C PHE A 218 -3.94 -70.73 6.14
N GLU A 219 -3.66 -72.02 6.06
CA GLU A 219 -4.52 -73.01 5.40
C GLU A 219 -5.70 -73.39 6.31
N LYS A 220 -5.43 -73.57 7.60
CA LYS A 220 -6.47 -73.86 8.61
C LYS A 220 -7.42 -72.69 8.85
N ASN A 221 -6.92 -71.44 8.76
CA ASN A 221 -7.77 -70.24 8.84
C ASN A 221 -8.57 -69.98 7.55
N LEU A 222 -8.04 -70.37 6.38
CA LEU A 222 -8.78 -70.33 5.11
C LEU A 222 -9.94 -71.32 5.09
N ALA A 223 -9.76 -72.51 5.69
CA ALA A 223 -10.77 -73.55 5.77
C ALA A 223 -11.95 -73.21 6.72
N LEU A 224 -11.77 -72.27 7.65
CA LEU A 224 -12.83 -71.79 8.54
C LEU A 224 -13.76 -70.76 7.87
N PHE A 225 -13.37 -70.22 6.71
CA PHE A 225 -14.16 -69.25 5.97
C PHE A 225 -14.80 -69.91 4.74
N ASP A 226 -16.00 -70.44 4.92
CA ASP A 226 -16.83 -70.92 3.82
C ASP A 226 -17.40 -69.73 3.02
N LYS A 227 -16.57 -69.21 2.11
CA LYS A 227 -16.92 -68.08 1.24
C LYS A 227 -18.17 -68.36 0.41
N GLN A 228 -18.48 -69.62 0.09
CA GLN A 228 -19.65 -69.95 -0.72
C GLN A 228 -20.92 -69.79 0.10
N ALA A 229 -20.93 -70.28 1.35
CA ALA A 229 -22.06 -70.09 2.27
C ALA A 229 -22.37 -68.60 2.53
N VAL A 230 -21.34 -67.78 2.72
CA VAL A 230 -21.51 -66.32 2.92
C VAL A 230 -22.04 -65.63 1.66
N ILE A 231 -21.62 -66.06 0.47
CA ILE A 231 -22.10 -65.48 -0.80
C ILE A 231 -23.55 -65.89 -1.08
N GLU A 232 -23.93 -67.12 -0.76
CA GLU A 232 -25.34 -67.57 -0.87
C GLU A 232 -26.25 -66.85 0.13
N GLU A 233 -25.79 -66.59 1.36
CA GLU A 233 -26.54 -65.78 2.33
C GLU A 233 -26.79 -64.36 1.80
N ILE A 234 -25.75 -63.71 1.25
CA ILE A 234 -25.84 -62.37 0.65
C ILE A 234 -26.76 -62.35 -0.58
N GLN A 235 -26.79 -63.42 -1.38
CA GLN A 235 -27.66 -63.51 -2.57
C GLN A 235 -29.11 -63.88 -2.24
N SER A 236 -29.34 -64.61 -1.13
CA SER A 236 -30.67 -64.98 -0.66
C SER A 236 -31.43 -63.82 0.00
N LEU A 237 -30.70 -62.81 0.47
CA LEU A 237 -31.24 -61.50 0.87
C LEU A 237 -31.70 -60.74 -0.37
N LYS A 238 -32.96 -61.01 -0.77
CA LYS A 238 -33.64 -60.28 -1.85
C LYS A 238 -33.52 -58.76 -1.62
N PRO A 239 -33.02 -57.98 -2.60
CA PRO A 239 -33.11 -56.54 -2.54
C PRO A 239 -34.56 -56.13 -2.77
N ASP A 240 -35.17 -55.52 -1.77
CA ASP A 240 -36.43 -54.82 -1.96
C ASP A 240 -36.21 -53.65 -2.94
N VAL A 241 -37.23 -53.45 -3.74
CA VAL A 241 -37.19 -52.87 -5.08
C VAL A 241 -36.70 -51.41 -5.06
N VAL A 242 -35.85 -51.09 -6.04
CA VAL A 242 -35.30 -49.78 -6.47
C VAL A 242 -33.82 -49.60 -6.11
N ARG A 243 -32.95 -50.19 -6.94
CA ARG A 243 -31.64 -49.64 -7.33
C ARG A 243 -31.05 -50.48 -8.46
N GLN A 244 -31.73 -50.47 -9.61
CA GLN A 244 -31.06 -50.78 -10.86
C GLN A 244 -30.27 -49.55 -11.30
N ALA A 245 -28.99 -49.81 -11.62
CA ALA A 245 -28.04 -48.93 -12.29
C ALA A 245 -27.59 -47.68 -11.50
N ASP A 246 -26.57 -47.86 -10.67
CA ASP A 246 -25.36 -47.05 -10.81
C ASP A 246 -24.17 -47.83 -10.24
N ARG A 247 -23.20 -48.14 -11.11
CA ARG A 247 -21.91 -48.66 -10.71
C ARG A 247 -21.29 -47.67 -9.73
N TYR A 248 -20.98 -48.11 -8.51
CA TYR A 248 -20.15 -47.36 -7.58
C TYR A 248 -18.75 -47.17 -8.19
N THR A 249 -18.58 -46.16 -9.03
CA THR A 249 -17.32 -45.43 -9.06
C THR A 249 -17.24 -44.72 -7.72
N GLU A 250 -16.35 -45.18 -6.83
CA GLU A 250 -15.96 -44.39 -5.66
C GLU A 250 -15.67 -42.97 -6.13
N LYS A 251 -16.52 -42.02 -5.74
CA LYS A 251 -16.24 -40.60 -5.98
C LYS A 251 -14.99 -40.29 -5.20
N LYS A 252 -13.86 -40.28 -5.89
CA LYS A 252 -12.56 -39.88 -5.33
C LYS A 252 -12.63 -38.38 -5.10
N TYR A 253 -13.21 -38.01 -3.95
CA TYR A 253 -13.33 -36.62 -3.54
C TYR A 253 -11.94 -35.99 -3.58
N ARG A 254 -11.85 -34.79 -4.13
CA ARG A 254 -10.61 -34.02 -3.98
C ARG A 254 -10.40 -33.72 -2.49
N CYS A 255 -9.14 -33.51 -2.10
CA CYS A 255 -8.79 -33.27 -0.70
C CYS A 255 -9.46 -32.03 -0.08
N ASP A 256 -10.07 -31.18 -0.90
CA ASP A 256 -10.81 -29.98 -0.51
C ASP A 256 -12.34 -30.17 -0.43
N GLU A 257 -12.92 -31.25 -0.99
CA GLU A 257 -14.40 -31.41 -1.06
C GLU A 257 -15.06 -31.76 0.28
N ASN A 258 -14.32 -32.25 1.28
CA ASN A 258 -14.82 -32.56 2.62
C ASN A 258 -14.27 -31.63 3.71
N VAL A 259 -13.62 -30.53 3.33
CA VAL A 259 -13.18 -29.52 4.31
C VAL A 259 -14.35 -28.61 4.60
N LEU A 260 -15.06 -28.87 5.71
CA LEU A 260 -15.99 -27.87 6.26
C LEU A 260 -15.21 -26.57 6.44
N PRO A 261 -15.66 -25.42 5.91
CA PRO A 261 -15.00 -24.15 6.16
C PRO A 261 -15.09 -23.88 7.67
N SER A 262 -14.01 -24.16 8.40
CA SER A 262 -13.88 -23.73 9.79
C SER A 262 -13.81 -22.21 9.77
N LYS A 263 -14.96 -21.56 9.87
CA LYS A 263 -15.02 -20.11 10.06
C LYS A 263 -14.38 -19.86 11.43
N ALA A 264 -13.13 -19.42 11.43
CA ALA A 264 -12.41 -19.11 12.66
C ALA A 264 -13.29 -18.17 13.51
N PRO A 265 -13.43 -18.42 14.82
CA PRO A 265 -14.32 -17.64 15.66
C PRO A 265 -13.92 -16.17 15.60
N ALA A 266 -14.91 -15.31 15.32
CA ALA A 266 -14.67 -13.89 15.11
C ALA A 266 -14.09 -13.25 16.37
N LYS A 267 -12.88 -12.67 16.28
CA LYS A 267 -12.19 -12.07 17.42
C LYS A 267 -12.45 -10.56 17.47
N LYS A 268 -13.22 -10.11 18.46
CA LYS A 268 -13.41 -8.67 18.76
C LYS A 268 -12.26 -8.14 19.59
N GLN A 269 -11.24 -7.60 18.93
CA GLN A 269 -10.06 -7.02 19.61
C GLN A 269 -9.98 -5.50 19.51
N ILE A 270 -10.75 -4.88 18.62
CA ILE A 270 -10.87 -3.44 18.47
C ILE A 270 -12.22 -3.01 19.05
N THR A 271 -12.24 -2.00 19.92
CA THR A 271 -13.46 -1.43 20.51
C THR A 271 -13.47 0.06 20.31
N VAL A 272 -14.57 0.58 19.77
CA VAL A 272 -14.79 2.00 19.49
C VAL A 272 -15.78 2.58 20.51
N PRO A 273 -15.66 3.87 20.87
CA PRO A 273 -16.59 4.51 21.80
C PRO A 273 -18.00 4.62 21.20
N THR A 274 -19.03 4.54 22.05
CA THR A 274 -20.45 4.53 21.64
C THR A 274 -20.86 5.78 20.85
N SER A 275 -20.23 6.93 21.11
CA SER A 275 -20.48 8.18 20.37
C SER A 275 -19.98 8.16 18.91
N GLY A 276 -19.20 7.15 18.53
CA GLY A 276 -18.73 6.89 17.16
C GLY A 276 -19.00 5.44 16.75
N ALA A 277 -20.08 4.85 17.27
CA ALA A 277 -20.42 3.44 17.12
C ALA A 277 -20.51 3.01 15.64
N ALA A 278 -20.06 1.78 15.40
CA ALA A 278 -19.94 1.19 14.08
C ALA A 278 -21.30 0.85 13.46
N GLU A 279 -21.61 1.48 12.34
CA GLU A 279 -22.77 1.10 11.52
C GLU A 279 -22.50 -0.19 10.72
N VAL A 280 -21.22 -0.49 10.44
CA VAL A 280 -20.80 -1.69 9.72
C VAL A 280 -19.61 -2.32 10.45
N ILE A 281 -19.64 -3.64 10.64
CA ILE A 281 -18.51 -4.39 11.15
C ILE A 281 -17.88 -5.13 9.97
N TYR A 282 -16.55 -5.03 9.86
CA TYR A 282 -15.80 -5.79 8.88
C TYR A 282 -15.02 -6.92 9.56
N ALA A 283 -14.68 -7.96 8.79
CA ALA A 283 -13.74 -9.00 9.17
C ALA A 283 -12.57 -9.02 8.19
N ASN A 284 -11.36 -9.19 8.71
CA ASN A 284 -10.20 -9.53 7.88
C ASN A 284 -10.17 -11.04 7.58
N ASP A 285 -9.24 -11.47 6.71
CA ASP A 285 -9.08 -12.89 6.33
C ASP A 285 -8.78 -13.81 7.52
N CYS A 286 -8.26 -13.27 8.64
CA CYS A 286 -7.96 -14.01 9.86
C CYS A 286 -9.16 -14.11 10.83
N GLY A 287 -10.32 -13.56 10.47
CA GLY A 287 -11.51 -13.51 11.32
C GLY A 287 -11.44 -12.48 12.46
N LEU A 288 -10.52 -11.52 12.40
CA LEU A 288 -10.48 -10.40 13.35
C LEU A 288 -11.48 -9.33 12.91
N LEU A 289 -12.32 -8.89 13.85
CA LEU A 289 -13.36 -7.90 13.59
C LEU A 289 -12.80 -6.48 13.69
N VAL A 290 -13.00 -5.71 12.63
CA VAL A 290 -12.61 -4.31 12.49
C VAL A 290 -13.90 -3.47 12.37
N PRO A 291 -14.29 -2.73 13.43
CA PRO A 291 -15.47 -1.88 13.39
C PRO A 291 -15.25 -0.67 12.46
N SER A 292 -16.31 -0.23 11.78
CA SER A 292 -16.31 1.08 11.12
C SER A 292 -16.32 2.22 12.15
N VAL A 293 -15.77 3.37 11.78
CA VAL A 293 -15.82 4.61 12.58
C VAL A 293 -16.49 5.74 11.81
N SER A 294 -16.98 6.75 12.52
CA SER A 294 -17.46 7.98 11.90
C SER A 294 -16.31 8.77 11.26
N SER A 295 -16.63 9.59 10.26
CA SER A 295 -15.65 10.48 9.62
C SER A 295 -15.00 11.43 10.63
N GLU A 296 -15.78 11.92 11.59
CA GLU A 296 -15.34 12.83 12.66
C GLU A 296 -14.35 12.15 13.61
N LEU A 297 -14.67 10.95 14.11
CA LEU A 297 -13.78 10.20 15.00
C LEU A 297 -12.47 9.83 14.30
N ARG A 298 -12.52 9.50 13.00
CA ARG A 298 -11.31 9.21 12.22
C ARG A 298 -10.47 10.46 12.00
N ALA A 299 -11.09 11.60 11.72
CA ALA A 299 -10.40 12.88 11.58
C ALA A 299 -9.73 13.29 12.91
N GLU A 300 -10.42 13.10 14.04
CA GLU A 300 -9.88 13.31 15.38
C GLU A 300 -8.66 12.42 15.62
N LEU A 301 -8.76 11.11 15.37
CA LEU A 301 -7.64 10.16 15.49
C LEU A 301 -6.41 10.60 14.70
N LEU A 302 -6.58 11.01 13.43
CA LEU A 302 -5.49 11.45 12.58
C LEU A 302 -4.89 12.79 13.03
N SER A 303 -5.73 13.70 13.57
CA SER A 303 -5.29 14.95 14.17
C SER A 303 -4.49 14.73 15.46
N THR A 304 -4.96 13.86 16.36
CA THR A 304 -4.22 13.47 17.56
C THR A 304 -2.89 12.80 17.20
N ALA A 305 -2.86 11.97 16.16
CA ALA A 305 -1.62 11.38 15.65
C ALA A 305 -0.62 12.46 15.16
N ASN A 306 -1.12 13.51 14.49
CA ASN A 306 -0.32 14.66 14.08
C ASN A 306 0.24 15.42 15.29
N GLN A 307 -0.56 15.62 16.35
CA GLN A 307 -0.11 16.22 17.60
C GLN A 307 0.97 15.39 18.31
N HIS A 308 0.88 14.06 18.24
CA HIS A 308 1.90 13.13 18.76
C HIS A 308 3.14 12.97 17.86
N GLY A 309 3.26 13.73 16.76
CA GLY A 309 4.44 13.78 15.90
C GLY A 309 4.39 12.87 14.66
N LEU A 310 3.32 12.10 14.45
CA LEU A 310 3.04 11.45 13.18
C LEU A 310 2.35 12.47 12.26
N THR A 311 3.15 13.38 11.71
CA THR A 311 2.65 14.56 11.00
C THR A 311 1.77 14.25 9.80
N HIS A 312 0.89 15.18 9.40
CA HIS A 312 0.07 14.99 8.20
C HIS A 312 0.89 14.68 6.94
N SER A 313 2.05 15.31 6.73
CA SER A 313 2.95 14.96 5.63
C SER A 313 3.50 13.52 5.73
N ARG A 314 3.81 13.03 6.93
CA ARG A 314 4.23 11.63 7.15
C ARG A 314 3.08 10.65 6.92
N GLN A 315 1.89 10.98 7.42
CA GLN A 315 0.68 10.20 7.17
C GLN A 315 0.42 10.10 5.66
N LEU A 316 0.54 11.21 4.94
CA LEU A 316 0.34 11.30 3.50
C LEU A 316 1.31 10.42 2.72
N GLU A 317 2.61 10.45 3.06
CA GLU A 317 3.63 9.62 2.41
C GLU A 317 3.35 8.12 2.59
N ILE A 318 2.90 7.73 3.78
CA ILE A 318 2.55 6.34 4.09
C ILE A 318 1.31 5.89 3.32
N ILE A 319 0.28 6.75 3.25
CA ILE A 319 -0.94 6.47 2.50
C ILE A 319 -0.63 6.34 1.01
N GLY A 320 0.12 7.28 0.44
CA GLY A 320 0.51 7.23 -0.97
C GLY A 320 1.39 6.02 -1.30
N ARG A 321 2.30 5.62 -0.38
CA ARG A 321 3.13 4.41 -0.56
C ARG A 321 2.31 3.13 -0.53
N ALA A 322 1.34 3.02 0.37
CA ALA A 322 0.45 1.88 0.44
C ALA A 322 -0.52 1.83 -0.76
N ALA A 323 -1.04 2.97 -1.19
CA ALA A 323 -1.87 3.06 -2.39
C ALA A 323 -1.09 2.65 -3.65
N THR A 324 0.15 3.12 -3.78
CA THR A 324 1.06 2.76 -4.88
C THR A 324 1.26 1.24 -4.95
N GLU A 325 1.47 0.57 -3.82
CA GLU A 325 1.63 -0.89 -3.78
C GLU A 325 0.44 -1.64 -4.36
N VAL A 326 -0.77 -1.21 -3.97
CA VAL A 326 -2.02 -1.80 -4.48
C VAL A 326 -2.18 -1.50 -5.97
N ILE A 327 -1.92 -0.27 -6.40
CA ILE A 327 -2.04 0.14 -7.80
C ILE A 327 -1.06 -0.63 -8.70
N LEU A 328 0.20 -0.82 -8.25
CA LEU A 328 1.19 -1.61 -8.97
C LEU A 328 0.74 -3.06 -9.12
N SER A 329 0.19 -3.66 -8.06
CA SER A 329 -0.37 -5.01 -8.12
C SER A 329 -1.54 -5.11 -9.09
N LEU A 330 -2.43 -4.10 -9.14
CA LEU A 330 -3.56 -4.06 -10.07
C LEU A 330 -3.14 -3.80 -11.52
N SER A 331 -2.00 -3.13 -11.73
CA SER A 331 -1.47 -2.77 -13.05
C SER A 331 -0.62 -3.87 -13.70
N GLY A 332 -0.55 -5.06 -13.09
CA GLY A 332 0.16 -6.24 -13.60
C GLY A 332 1.49 -6.55 -12.89
N GLY A 333 1.88 -5.78 -11.87
CA GLY A 333 3.05 -6.04 -11.03
C GLY A 333 4.36 -6.18 -11.80
N ASN A 334 5.27 -7.00 -11.26
CA ASN A 334 6.62 -7.20 -11.83
C ASN A 334 6.60 -7.77 -13.25
N HIS A 335 5.56 -8.51 -13.62
CA HIS A 335 5.45 -9.06 -14.98
C HIS A 335 5.37 -7.93 -16.02
N ARG A 336 4.65 -6.85 -15.70
CA ARG A 336 4.47 -5.72 -16.63
C ARG A 336 5.50 -4.60 -16.42
N LEU A 337 5.96 -4.38 -15.19
CA LEU A 337 6.88 -3.30 -14.83
C LEU A 337 8.35 -3.73 -14.71
N GLY A 338 8.66 -4.98 -15.09
CA GLY A 338 10.02 -5.49 -15.09
C GLY A 338 10.92 -4.73 -16.07
N PRO A 339 12.18 -4.42 -15.72
CA PRO A 339 13.10 -3.69 -16.61
C PRO A 339 13.35 -4.36 -17.97
N GLY A 340 13.17 -5.68 -18.06
CA GLY A 340 13.30 -6.45 -19.31
C GLY A 340 12.03 -6.47 -20.17
N ASN A 341 10.93 -5.86 -19.72
CA ASN A 341 9.69 -5.81 -20.49
C ASN A 341 9.68 -4.60 -21.43
N SER A 342 9.63 -4.86 -22.73
CA SER A 342 9.56 -3.82 -23.77
C SER A 342 8.12 -3.40 -24.13
N HIS A 343 7.10 -3.97 -23.48
CA HIS A 343 5.72 -3.56 -23.68
C HIS A 343 5.44 -2.15 -23.14
N GLN A 344 4.38 -1.53 -23.66
CA GLN A 344 3.97 -0.20 -23.23
C GLN A 344 3.70 -0.14 -21.71
N PRO A 345 4.19 0.90 -21.02
CA PRO A 345 3.97 1.06 -19.60
C PRO A 345 2.48 1.25 -19.30
N PRO A 346 2.00 0.82 -18.11
CA PRO A 346 0.65 1.09 -17.69
C PRO A 346 0.36 2.59 -17.62
N VAL A 347 -0.84 2.99 -18.05
CA VAL A 347 -1.34 4.36 -17.96
C VAL A 347 -2.36 4.44 -16.83
N VAL A 348 -2.02 5.17 -15.77
CA VAL A 348 -2.89 5.39 -14.61
C VAL A 348 -3.33 6.84 -14.56
N VAL A 349 -4.64 7.07 -14.49
CA VAL A 349 -5.22 8.40 -14.38
C VAL A 349 -5.68 8.63 -12.96
N LEU A 350 -5.23 9.72 -12.33
CA LEU A 350 -5.57 10.05 -10.96
C LEU A 350 -6.45 11.30 -10.96
N LEU A 351 -7.68 11.16 -10.47
CA LEU A 351 -8.64 12.25 -10.36
C LEU A 351 -8.56 12.80 -8.93
N CYS A 352 -7.93 13.96 -8.75
CA CYS A 352 -7.56 14.50 -7.44
C CYS A 352 -8.28 15.83 -7.17
N GLY A 353 -9.12 15.88 -6.13
CA GLY A 353 -9.75 17.13 -5.69
C GLY A 353 -8.80 18.04 -4.90
N CYS A 354 -9.25 19.26 -4.58
CA CYS A 354 -8.47 20.26 -3.85
C CYS A 354 -8.56 20.07 -2.32
N HIS A 355 -8.11 18.92 -1.81
CA HIS A 355 -8.14 18.55 -0.39
C HIS A 355 -7.07 17.48 -0.08
N VAL A 356 -7.00 17.03 1.18
CA VAL A 356 -5.96 16.09 1.66
C VAL A 356 -6.01 14.73 0.93
N GLN A 357 -7.20 14.21 0.62
CA GLN A 357 -7.34 12.95 -0.13
C GLN A 357 -6.85 13.12 -1.57
N GLY A 358 -7.11 14.27 -2.20
CA GLY A 358 -6.54 14.61 -3.49
C GLY A 358 -5.00 14.69 -3.45
N ALA A 359 -4.43 15.28 -2.38
CA ALA A 359 -2.99 15.27 -2.16
C ALA A 359 -2.44 13.84 -2.03
N ALA A 360 -3.18 12.92 -1.41
CA ALA A 360 -2.78 11.50 -1.31
C ALA A 360 -2.76 10.84 -2.70
N GLY A 361 -3.72 11.20 -3.56
CA GLY A 361 -3.73 10.81 -4.97
C GLY A 361 -2.50 11.33 -5.72
N VAL A 362 -2.15 12.61 -5.58
CA VAL A 362 -0.94 13.19 -6.21
C VAL A 362 0.34 12.52 -5.68
N ASN A 363 0.42 12.25 -4.37
CA ASN A 363 1.54 11.53 -3.77
C ASN A 363 1.69 10.12 -4.38
N ALA A 364 0.58 9.38 -4.54
CA ALA A 364 0.59 8.10 -5.21
C ALA A 364 1.02 8.21 -6.69
N ALA A 365 0.56 9.24 -7.43
CA ALA A 365 0.98 9.49 -8.81
C ALA A 365 2.51 9.65 -8.91
N ARG A 366 3.07 10.49 -8.04
CA ARG A 366 4.51 10.74 -7.96
C ARG A 366 5.30 9.46 -7.70
N GLN A 367 4.84 8.63 -6.77
CA GLN A 367 5.50 7.36 -6.49
C GLN A 367 5.36 6.37 -7.65
N LEU A 368 4.22 6.32 -8.33
CA LEU A 368 4.00 5.48 -9.51
C LEU A 368 4.94 5.82 -10.67
N GLU A 369 5.22 7.10 -10.92
CA GLU A 369 6.20 7.52 -11.94
C GLU A 369 7.59 6.95 -11.66
N SER A 370 7.99 6.85 -10.37
CA SER A 370 9.28 6.24 -10.00
C SER A 370 9.36 4.72 -10.31
N HIS A 371 8.21 4.08 -10.51
CA HIS A 371 8.09 2.67 -10.90
C HIS A 371 7.89 2.48 -12.42
N GLY A 372 8.01 3.53 -13.24
CA GLY A 372 7.84 3.46 -14.69
C GLY A 372 6.38 3.37 -15.15
N VAL A 373 5.43 3.70 -14.27
CA VAL A 373 4.01 3.84 -14.63
C VAL A 373 3.79 5.24 -15.19
N ARG A 374 3.10 5.35 -16.34
CA ARG A 374 2.73 6.66 -16.89
C ARG A 374 1.49 7.18 -16.18
N THR A 375 1.62 8.35 -15.55
CA THR A 375 0.55 8.95 -14.76
C THR A 375 0.04 10.25 -15.38
N VAL A 376 -1.27 10.49 -15.19
CA VAL A 376 -1.90 11.77 -15.50
C VAL A 376 -2.75 12.17 -14.30
N VAL A 377 -2.37 13.27 -13.64
CA VAL A 377 -3.13 13.85 -12.53
C VAL A 377 -4.11 14.86 -13.09
N VAL A 378 -5.40 14.60 -12.92
CA VAL A 378 -6.48 15.52 -13.26
C VAL A 378 -6.94 16.18 -11.98
N THR A 379 -6.83 17.50 -11.90
CA THR A 379 -7.21 18.28 -10.70
C THR A 379 -7.99 19.51 -11.14
N PRO A 380 -9.02 19.98 -10.40
CA PRO A 380 -9.74 21.17 -10.82
C PRO A 380 -8.80 22.38 -10.83
N GLN A 381 -9.18 23.44 -11.54
CA GLN A 381 -8.42 24.69 -11.49
C GLN A 381 -8.28 25.14 -10.03
N LEU A 382 -7.03 25.28 -9.58
CA LEU A 382 -6.71 25.64 -8.21
C LEU A 382 -7.31 27.02 -7.91
N PRO A 383 -8.11 27.16 -6.84
CA PRO A 383 -8.67 28.44 -6.48
C PRO A 383 -7.54 29.43 -6.15
N THR A 384 -7.66 30.66 -6.63
CA THR A 384 -6.71 31.74 -6.28
C THR A 384 -7.01 32.27 -4.87
N SER A 385 -8.27 32.23 -4.44
CA SER A 385 -8.69 32.67 -3.11
C SER A 385 -9.93 31.89 -2.64
N PRO A 386 -9.86 31.16 -1.50
CA PRO A 386 -8.64 30.84 -0.75
C PRO A 386 -7.74 29.91 -1.58
N PRO A 387 -6.41 29.97 -1.43
CA PRO A 387 -5.52 29.07 -2.16
C PRO A 387 -5.59 27.66 -1.58
N PRO A 388 -5.15 26.65 -2.36
CA PRO A 388 -5.23 25.25 -1.98
C PRO A 388 -4.43 24.94 -0.71
N SER A 389 -4.78 23.82 -0.06
CA SER A 389 -4.05 23.32 1.11
C SER A 389 -2.56 23.15 0.81
N LEU A 390 -1.72 23.52 1.75
CA LEU A 390 -0.26 23.47 1.61
C LEU A 390 0.27 22.06 1.29
N LEU A 391 -0.35 21.02 1.86
CA LEU A 391 -0.04 19.62 1.54
C LEU A 391 -0.21 19.30 0.05
N LEU A 392 -1.34 19.70 -0.55
CA LEU A 392 -1.58 19.51 -1.98
C LEU A 392 -0.59 20.29 -2.84
N THR A 393 -0.29 21.53 -2.46
CA THR A 393 0.68 22.38 -3.18
C THR A 393 2.06 21.71 -3.21
N HIS A 394 2.53 21.19 -2.08
CA HIS A 394 3.80 20.47 -2.01
C HIS A 394 3.81 19.20 -2.87
N GLU A 395 2.74 18.40 -2.84
CA GLU A 395 2.67 17.20 -3.67
C GLU A 395 2.64 17.53 -5.16
N LEU A 396 1.93 18.59 -5.58
CA LEU A 396 1.95 19.05 -6.96
C LEU A 396 3.33 19.54 -7.39
N GLN A 397 4.06 20.25 -6.52
CA GLN A 397 5.44 20.67 -6.78
C GLN A 397 6.38 19.47 -6.93
N LEU A 398 6.28 18.47 -6.04
CA LEU A 398 7.09 17.25 -6.14
C LEU A 398 6.73 16.44 -7.38
N TYR A 399 5.44 16.33 -7.72
CA TYR A 399 4.97 15.65 -8.92
C TYR A 399 5.43 16.35 -10.20
N ALA A 400 5.52 17.68 -10.22
CA ALA A 400 6.03 18.45 -11.36
C ALA A 400 7.52 18.18 -11.67
N LEU A 401 8.27 17.58 -10.74
CA LEU A 401 9.64 17.13 -10.96
C LEU A 401 9.72 15.74 -11.62
N THR A 402 8.58 15.07 -11.81
CA THR A 402 8.49 13.77 -12.49
C THR A 402 8.15 13.93 -13.98
N SER A 403 8.11 12.82 -14.73
CA SER A 403 7.62 12.80 -16.12
C SER A 403 6.09 12.81 -16.24
N GLY A 404 5.38 12.81 -15.11
CA GLY A 404 3.93 12.83 -15.05
C GLY A 404 3.34 14.13 -15.58
N ARG A 405 2.09 14.06 -16.06
CA ARG A 405 1.36 15.23 -16.58
C ARG A 405 0.25 15.65 -15.64
N THR A 406 0.01 16.95 -15.53
CA THR A 406 -1.17 17.53 -14.86
C THR A 406 -2.16 18.06 -15.90
N ALA A 407 -3.45 17.93 -15.63
CA ALA A 407 -4.51 18.45 -16.49
C ALA A 407 -5.68 18.99 -15.65
N SER A 408 -6.35 20.02 -16.14
CA SER A 408 -7.58 20.55 -15.52
C SER A 408 -8.85 19.80 -15.94
N ASP A 409 -8.81 19.18 -17.11
CA ASP A 409 -9.92 18.48 -17.73
C ASP A 409 -9.45 17.14 -18.31
N PRO A 410 -10.36 16.16 -18.44
CA PRO A 410 -9.99 14.86 -18.95
C PRO A 410 -9.95 14.74 -20.48
N GLY A 411 -10.18 15.83 -21.23
CA GLY A 411 -10.30 15.80 -22.70
C GLY A 411 -9.00 15.47 -23.44
N GLY A 412 -7.84 15.68 -22.81
CA GLY A 412 -6.51 15.39 -23.37
C GLY A 412 -5.89 14.05 -22.94
N ILE A 413 -6.66 13.18 -22.27
CA ILE A 413 -6.16 11.91 -21.74
C ILE A 413 -6.09 10.84 -22.85
N PRO A 414 -5.06 9.97 -22.87
CA PRO A 414 -4.98 8.86 -23.84
C PRO A 414 -6.24 7.98 -23.82
N ALA A 415 -6.61 7.44 -24.98
CA ALA A 415 -7.78 6.56 -25.12
C ALA A 415 -7.64 5.23 -24.36
N THR A 416 -6.41 4.75 -24.15
CA THR A 416 -6.14 3.52 -23.38
C THR A 416 -5.68 3.87 -21.97
N VAL A 417 -6.53 3.59 -20.99
CA VAL A 417 -6.28 3.77 -19.56
C VAL A 417 -6.36 2.41 -18.88
N ASP A 418 -5.34 2.05 -18.11
CA ASP A 418 -5.25 0.76 -17.42
C ASP A 418 -5.97 0.79 -16.07
N LEU A 419 -5.94 1.93 -15.37
CA LEU A 419 -6.58 2.13 -14.07
C LEU A 419 -6.93 3.61 -13.85
N ILE A 420 -8.07 3.85 -13.20
CA ILE A 420 -8.45 5.17 -12.69
C ILE A 420 -8.39 5.15 -11.17
N VAL A 421 -7.72 6.15 -10.57
CA VAL A 421 -7.74 6.39 -9.13
C VAL A 421 -8.68 7.57 -8.85
N ASP A 422 -9.76 7.32 -8.12
CA ASP A 422 -10.72 8.33 -7.69
C ASP A 422 -10.36 8.85 -6.29
N ALA A 423 -9.81 10.06 -6.23
CA ALA A 423 -9.54 10.83 -5.02
C ALA A 423 -10.19 12.22 -5.11
N ARG A 424 -11.37 12.29 -5.76
CA ARG A 424 -12.01 13.55 -6.13
C ARG A 424 -12.77 14.22 -5.00
N LEU A 425 -13.14 13.48 -3.95
CA LEU A 425 -14.03 13.96 -2.89
C LEU A 425 -13.34 13.86 -1.52
N ASP A 426 -13.55 14.88 -0.68
CA ASP A 426 -13.23 14.84 0.74
C ASP A 426 -14.28 14.01 1.52
N HIS A 427 -14.08 13.83 2.82
CA HIS A 427 -15.02 13.07 3.67
C HIS A 427 -16.39 13.73 3.83
N SER A 428 -16.54 15.00 3.43
CA SER A 428 -17.82 15.72 3.36
C SER A 428 -18.46 15.70 1.96
N GLY A 429 -17.87 14.95 1.02
CA GLY A 429 -18.38 14.81 -0.35
C GLY A 429 -18.10 16.00 -1.26
N ARG A 430 -17.10 16.84 -0.93
CA ARG A 430 -16.74 18.03 -1.73
C ARG A 430 -15.45 17.80 -2.50
N ALA A 431 -15.38 18.32 -3.72
CA ALA A 431 -14.17 18.25 -4.54
C ALA A 431 -13.13 19.36 -4.28
N GLY A 432 -13.42 20.26 -3.35
CA GLY A 432 -12.62 21.44 -3.04
C GLY A 432 -13.49 22.66 -2.74
N GLU A 433 -12.87 23.74 -2.29
CA GLU A 433 -13.56 25.03 -2.08
C GLU A 433 -13.66 25.80 -3.41
N GLY A 434 -14.89 26.07 -3.88
CA GLY A 434 -15.14 26.93 -5.04
C GLY A 434 -16.24 26.40 -5.99
N GLY A 435 -16.94 27.32 -6.68
CA GLY A 435 -18.06 26.99 -7.56
C GLY A 435 -17.70 26.17 -8.81
N SER A 436 -16.42 26.16 -9.22
CA SER A 436 -15.92 25.37 -10.37
C SER A 436 -15.87 23.86 -10.09
N GLY A 437 -15.87 23.45 -8.81
CA GLY A 437 -15.77 22.05 -8.41
C GLY A 437 -16.91 21.17 -8.93
N HIS A 438 -18.13 21.71 -9.02
CA HIS A 438 -19.29 20.94 -9.50
C HIS A 438 -19.21 20.59 -10.99
N THR A 439 -18.82 21.56 -11.83
CA THR A 439 -18.64 21.33 -13.28
C THR A 439 -17.51 20.35 -13.54
N TRP A 440 -16.39 20.50 -12.83
CA TRP A 440 -15.27 19.57 -12.91
C TRP A 440 -15.65 18.16 -12.46
N LEU A 441 -16.36 18.04 -11.34
CA LEU A 441 -16.84 16.75 -10.83
C LEU A 441 -17.76 16.06 -11.85
N THR A 442 -18.70 16.81 -12.43
CA THR A 442 -19.61 16.28 -13.46
C THR A 442 -18.84 15.80 -14.70
N SER A 443 -17.87 16.60 -15.18
CA SER A 443 -17.04 16.26 -16.33
C SER A 443 -16.20 15.01 -16.09
N THR A 444 -15.54 14.93 -14.94
CA THR A 444 -14.70 13.79 -14.57
C THR A 444 -15.52 12.53 -14.30
N THR A 445 -16.71 12.64 -13.68
CA THR A 445 -17.64 11.51 -13.49
C THR A 445 -18.08 10.92 -14.84
N ARG A 446 -18.45 11.79 -15.78
CA ARG A 446 -18.87 11.37 -17.12
C ARG A 446 -17.72 10.69 -17.85
N TRP A 447 -16.52 11.26 -17.80
CA TRP A 447 -15.35 10.69 -18.44
C TRP A 447 -14.97 9.32 -17.84
N ALA A 448 -14.90 9.22 -16.51
CA ALA A 448 -14.54 7.98 -15.84
C ALA A 448 -15.54 6.85 -16.13
N SER A 449 -16.83 7.16 -16.13
CA SER A 449 -17.90 6.21 -16.49
C SER A 449 -17.77 5.68 -17.93
N ASN A 450 -17.24 6.50 -18.85
CA ASN A 450 -17.07 6.13 -20.26
C ASN A 450 -15.78 5.36 -20.55
N SER A 451 -14.74 5.52 -19.72
CA SER A 451 -13.40 4.95 -19.94
C SER A 451 -13.34 3.42 -19.88
N ARG A 452 -14.33 2.75 -19.24
CA ARG A 452 -14.37 1.29 -18.96
C ARG A 452 -13.19 0.73 -18.14
N ALA A 453 -12.17 1.54 -17.86
CA ALA A 453 -11.05 1.18 -17.00
C ALA A 453 -11.55 0.88 -15.58
N PRO A 454 -10.91 -0.07 -14.85
CA PRO A 454 -11.22 -0.31 -13.46
C PRO A 454 -10.95 0.95 -12.62
N ILE A 455 -11.83 1.20 -11.66
CA ILE A 455 -11.73 2.34 -10.75
C ILE A 455 -11.30 1.84 -9.37
N LEU A 456 -10.29 2.48 -8.79
CA LEU A 456 -9.90 2.37 -7.39
C LEU A 456 -10.24 3.68 -6.71
N ALA A 457 -10.99 3.68 -5.62
CA ALA A 457 -11.24 4.89 -4.85
C ALA A 457 -10.26 4.99 -3.67
N LEU A 458 -9.56 6.12 -3.57
CA LEU A 458 -8.60 6.39 -2.50
C LEU A 458 -9.26 7.29 -1.44
N ASP A 459 -9.38 6.74 -0.24
CA ASP A 459 -10.02 7.35 0.93
C ASP A 459 -11.37 8.05 0.65
N PRO A 460 -12.34 7.35 0.04
CA PRO A 460 -13.62 7.95 -0.33
C PRO A 460 -14.49 8.29 0.89
N PRO A 461 -15.43 9.26 0.76
CA PRO A 461 -16.41 9.56 1.81
C PRO A 461 -17.30 8.36 2.11
N SER A 462 -17.80 8.28 3.36
CA SER A 462 -18.79 7.28 3.76
C SER A 462 -20.11 7.48 3.02
N ASP A 463 -20.91 6.42 2.93
CA ASP A 463 -22.24 6.51 2.30
C ASP A 463 -23.25 7.29 3.13
N LEU A 464 -22.94 7.47 4.41
CA LEU A 464 -23.75 8.25 5.35
C LEU A 464 -23.48 9.74 5.25
N ALA A 465 -22.23 10.11 4.90
CA ALA A 465 -21.81 11.48 4.70
C ALA A 465 -22.04 11.95 3.26
N ALA A 466 -22.34 11.05 2.32
CA ALA A 466 -22.65 11.40 0.94
C ALA A 466 -23.96 12.20 0.90
N ILE A 467 -23.84 13.53 0.81
CA ILE A 467 -24.99 14.43 0.75
C ILE A 467 -25.80 14.08 -0.52
N PRO A 468 -27.13 13.91 -0.43
CA PRO A 468 -28.00 13.58 -1.57
C PRO A 468 -27.92 14.55 -2.75
N SER A 469 -27.37 15.75 -2.55
CA SER A 469 -27.19 16.79 -3.57
C SER A 469 -25.91 16.65 -4.41
N THR A 470 -25.04 15.69 -4.09
CA THR A 470 -23.84 15.38 -4.87
C THR A 470 -24.08 14.17 -5.76
N GLN A 471 -23.57 14.18 -7.00
CA GLN A 471 -23.69 13.04 -7.90
C GLN A 471 -23.21 11.75 -7.21
N PRO A 472 -23.84 10.58 -7.47
CA PRO A 472 -23.47 9.34 -6.80
C PRO A 472 -21.98 9.05 -7.01
N PRO A 473 -21.28 8.54 -5.97
CA PRO A 473 -19.87 8.17 -6.09
C PRO A 473 -19.69 7.12 -7.20
N LEU A 474 -18.55 7.16 -7.89
CA LEU A 474 -18.24 6.16 -8.91
C LEU A 474 -18.17 4.77 -8.28
N LEU A 475 -18.72 3.78 -8.98
CA LEU A 475 -18.59 2.38 -8.58
C LEU A 475 -17.13 1.95 -8.75
N ALA A 476 -16.48 1.68 -7.63
CA ALA A 476 -15.09 1.27 -7.59
C ALA A 476 -14.97 -0.24 -7.47
N ARG A 477 -13.92 -0.82 -8.05
CA ARG A 477 -13.56 -2.22 -7.82
C ARG A 477 -12.97 -2.40 -6.42
N VAL A 478 -12.23 -1.39 -5.95
CA VAL A 478 -11.49 -1.37 -4.69
C VAL A 478 -11.66 -0.01 -4.02
N LEU A 479 -11.90 -0.02 -2.71
CA LEU A 479 -11.91 1.15 -1.84
C LEU A 479 -10.70 1.04 -0.89
N LEU A 480 -9.79 2.01 -0.91
CA LEU A 480 -8.64 2.07 0.00
C LEU A 480 -8.91 3.04 1.14
N CYS A 481 -8.85 2.56 2.38
CA CYS A 481 -9.17 3.37 3.55
C CYS A 481 -7.99 3.41 4.53
N PRO A 482 -7.55 4.58 5.01
CA PRO A 482 -6.47 4.70 5.99
C PRO A 482 -6.94 4.41 7.42
N SER A 483 -6.08 3.74 8.20
CA SER A 483 -6.20 3.52 9.66
C SER A 483 -7.39 2.64 10.10
N LEU A 484 -8.61 3.18 10.03
CA LEU A 484 -9.87 2.50 10.35
C LEU A 484 -10.89 2.76 9.23
N PRO A 485 -11.73 1.77 8.88
CA PRO A 485 -12.67 1.91 7.78
C PRO A 485 -13.86 2.82 8.17
N LEU A 486 -14.41 3.53 7.19
CA LEU A 486 -15.74 4.12 7.34
C LEU A 486 -16.84 3.08 7.01
N ALA A 487 -18.09 3.44 7.24
CA ALA A 487 -19.23 2.66 6.80
C ALA A 487 -19.44 2.83 5.29
N TYR A 488 -19.30 1.71 4.55
CA TYR A 488 -19.52 1.64 3.11
C TYR A 488 -20.53 0.53 2.81
N ASN A 489 -21.39 0.80 1.84
CA ASN A 489 -22.31 -0.15 1.25
C ASN A 489 -21.49 -1.21 0.48
N PRO A 490 -21.76 -2.52 0.70
CA PRO A 490 -21.10 -3.60 -0.03
C PRO A 490 -21.13 -3.45 -1.57
N ALA A 491 -22.11 -2.74 -2.12
CA ALA A 491 -22.21 -2.48 -3.56
C ALA A 491 -21.13 -1.53 -4.10
N ARG A 492 -20.44 -0.75 -3.26
CA ARG A 492 -19.44 0.24 -3.72
C ARG A 492 -18.09 -0.33 -4.14
N GLY A 493 -17.79 -1.56 -3.73
CA GLY A 493 -16.53 -2.22 -4.04
C GLY A 493 -15.94 -2.97 -2.86
N LYS A 494 -14.82 -3.66 -3.10
CA LYS A 494 -14.09 -4.38 -2.05
C LYS A 494 -13.30 -3.39 -1.19
N VAL A 495 -13.47 -3.45 0.12
CA VAL A 495 -12.78 -2.57 1.07
C VAL A 495 -11.40 -3.13 1.38
N TYR A 496 -10.40 -2.27 1.36
CA TYR A 496 -9.03 -2.57 1.77
C TYR A 496 -8.57 -1.51 2.76
N LEU A 497 -7.93 -1.96 3.83
CA LEU A 497 -7.45 -1.11 4.90
C LEU A 497 -5.95 -0.88 4.75
N ILE A 498 -5.51 0.37 4.83
CA ILE A 498 -4.11 0.79 4.82
C ILE A 498 -3.62 0.97 6.26
N ASN A 499 -2.47 0.37 6.56
CA ASN A 499 -1.78 0.54 7.82
C ASN A 499 -1.08 1.91 7.87
N VAL A 500 -1.74 2.88 8.50
CA VAL A 500 -1.07 4.08 9.00
C VAL A 500 -0.54 3.72 10.39
N PRO A 501 0.78 3.74 10.64
CA PRO A 501 1.41 3.23 11.87
C PRO A 501 1.19 4.18 13.06
N ILE A 502 -0.08 4.34 13.44
CA ILE A 502 -0.51 5.16 14.57
C ILE A 502 -0.17 4.39 15.86
N PRO A 503 0.56 5.00 16.81
CA PRO A 503 0.86 4.35 18.09
C PRO A 503 -0.41 4.00 18.87
N GLN A 504 -0.37 2.88 19.61
CA GLN A 504 -1.53 2.40 20.39
C GLN A 504 -2.03 3.44 21.40
N GLN A 505 -1.14 4.24 21.99
CA GLN A 505 -1.52 5.30 22.93
C GLN A 505 -2.34 6.41 22.27
N THR A 506 -2.13 6.69 20.98
CA THR A 506 -2.93 7.66 20.23
C THR A 506 -4.37 7.17 20.04
N PHE A 507 -4.57 5.87 19.79
CA PHE A 507 -5.92 5.28 19.76
C PHE A 507 -6.60 5.37 21.12
N ASN A 508 -5.87 5.07 22.20
CA ASN A 508 -6.40 5.16 23.56
C ASN A 508 -6.81 6.61 23.92
N ALA A 509 -6.07 7.62 23.43
CA ALA A 509 -6.38 9.02 23.67
C ALA A 509 -7.74 9.46 23.09
N VAL A 510 -8.17 8.85 21.98
CA VAL A 510 -9.51 9.07 21.37
C VAL A 510 -10.54 8.01 21.80
N GLY A 511 -10.25 7.25 22.86
CA GLY A 511 -11.16 6.25 23.43
C GLY A 511 -11.28 4.95 22.63
N ILE A 512 -10.38 4.67 21.69
CA ILE A 512 -10.37 3.45 20.89
C ILE A 512 -9.41 2.43 21.52
N LYS A 513 -9.95 1.28 21.95
CA LYS A 513 -9.11 0.14 22.33
C LYS A 513 -8.65 -0.57 21.06
N TYR A 514 -7.39 -0.38 20.69
CA TYR A 514 -6.86 -0.86 19.41
C TYR A 514 -5.92 -2.05 19.56
N VAL A 515 -6.07 -3.03 18.66
CA VAL A 515 -5.12 -4.11 18.38
C VAL A 515 -4.97 -4.20 16.87
N SER A 516 -3.73 -4.28 16.39
CA SER A 516 -3.44 -4.23 14.94
C SER A 516 -4.09 -5.39 14.17
N PRO A 517 -4.93 -5.10 13.15
CA PRO A 517 -5.52 -6.12 12.29
C PRO A 517 -4.59 -6.56 11.14
N PHE A 518 -3.41 -5.95 11.00
CA PHE A 518 -2.60 -6.01 9.78
C PHE A 518 -1.61 -7.19 9.70
N GLY A 519 -1.21 -7.75 10.84
CA GLY A 519 -0.13 -8.74 10.88
C GLY A 519 1.15 -8.19 10.24
N ALA A 520 1.71 -8.89 9.25
CA ALA A 520 2.90 -8.48 8.52
C ALA A 520 2.61 -7.65 7.24
N LYS A 521 1.34 -7.36 6.94
CA LYS A 521 0.94 -6.68 5.69
C LYS A 521 0.79 -5.17 5.92
N LEU A 522 1.04 -4.37 4.87
CA LEU A 522 0.75 -2.93 4.88
C LEU A 522 -0.69 -2.62 4.49
N VAL A 523 -1.30 -3.50 3.69
CA VAL A 523 -2.69 -3.39 3.25
C VAL A 523 -3.37 -4.74 3.44
N ILE A 524 -4.59 -4.75 3.98
CA ILE A 524 -5.39 -5.96 4.18
C ILE A 524 -6.79 -5.81 3.55
N PRO A 525 -7.37 -6.87 2.99
CA PRO A 525 -8.76 -6.86 2.58
C PRO A 525 -9.68 -6.91 3.81
N LEU A 526 -10.82 -6.24 3.70
CA LEU A 526 -11.91 -6.27 4.67
C LEU A 526 -13.18 -6.77 3.98
N HIS A 527 -13.88 -7.66 4.67
CA HIS A 527 -15.15 -8.23 4.22
C HIS A 527 -16.26 -7.79 5.18
N PRO A 528 -17.45 -7.39 4.69
CA PRO A 528 -18.59 -7.13 5.57
C PRO A 528 -18.88 -8.37 6.44
N TYR A 529 -19.08 -8.15 7.74
CA TYR A 529 -19.41 -9.19 8.69
C TYR A 529 -20.87 -9.01 9.13
N GLU A 530 -21.72 -9.94 8.73
CA GLU A 530 -23.13 -10.03 9.13
C GLU A 530 -23.31 -10.52 10.57
#